data_AF-T0ZED9-F1
#
_entry.id   AF-T0ZED9-F1
#
_cell.length_a   1.000
_cell.length_b   1.000
_cell.length_c   1.000
_cell.angle_alpha   90.00
_cell.angle_beta   90.00
_cell.angle_gamma   90.00
#
_symmetry.space_group_name_H-M   'P 1'
#
loop_
_entity.id
_entity.type
_entity.pdbx_description
1 polymer ?
#
loop_
_entity_poly.entity_id
_entity_poly.type
_entity_poly.pdbx_seq_one_letter_code
_entity_poly.pdbx_strand_id
1 'polypeptide(L)' 'MTITMNTTQIPTLMQMADFVSGTVAIDLTCPNRQEAYSYIEQVLVAHSYSKLSKPEKGAIRAYLAQVTGFGPAQLTRLI' A
#
# COMPACT_ATOMS: atom_id res chain seq x y z
N MET A 1 -19.85 6.13 -2.73
CA MET A 1 -19.50 5.70 -4.11
C MET A 1 -18.61 4.48 -3.98
N THR A 2 -19.05 3.31 -4.44
CA THR A 2 -18.27 2.07 -4.34
C THR A 2 -17.47 1.91 -5.63
N ILE A 3 -16.19 2.26 -5.59
CA ILE A 3 -15.29 2.03 -6.71
C ILE A 3 -14.78 0.59 -6.58
N THR A 4 -15.31 -0.32 -7.38
CA THR A 4 -14.76 -1.67 -7.52
C THR A 4 -13.40 -1.55 -8.21
N MET A 5 -12.33 -1.54 -7.42
CA MET A 5 -10.97 -1.44 -7.93
C MET A 5 -10.52 -2.81 -8.42
N ASN A 6 -10.20 -2.93 -9.70
CA ASN A 6 -9.60 -4.14 -10.27
C ASN A 6 -8.27 -4.42 -9.58
N THR A 7 -8.16 -5.57 -8.92
CA THR A 7 -7.00 -6.07 -8.16
C THR A 7 -5.71 -6.21 -8.99
N THR A 8 -5.75 -5.88 -10.28
CA THR A 8 -4.64 -5.92 -11.23
C THR A 8 -3.85 -4.61 -11.32
N GLN A 9 -4.29 -3.53 -10.65
CA GLN A 9 -3.65 -2.21 -10.75
C GLN A 9 -3.20 -1.68 -9.39
N ILE A 10 -1.95 -1.19 -9.34
CA ILE A 10 -1.40 -0.50 -8.18
C ILE A 10 -2.16 0.84 -8.02
N PRO A 11 -2.79 1.11 -6.86
CA PRO A 11 -3.59 2.31 -6.67
C PRO A 11 -2.73 3.58 -6.72
N THR A 12 -3.30 4.69 -7.16
CA THR A 12 -2.60 5.99 -7.10
C THR A 12 -2.42 6.47 -5.65
N LEU A 13 -1.46 7.37 -5.39
CA LEU A 13 -1.26 8.01 -4.07
C LEU A 13 -2.54 8.60 -3.47
N MET A 14 -3.39 9.23 -4.28
CA MET A 14 -4.68 9.77 -3.82
C MET A 14 -5.63 8.66 -3.35
N GLN A 15 -5.73 7.57 -4.11
CA GLN A 15 -6.54 6.39 -3.74
C GLN A 15 -6.01 5.70 -2.49
N MET A 16 -4.67 5.63 -2.32
CA MET A 16 -4.06 5.11 -1.11
C MET A 16 -4.37 5.97 0.12
N ALA A 17 -4.38 7.30 -0.03
CA ALA A 17 -4.76 8.20 1.05
C ALA A 17 -6.25 8.03 1.42
N ASP A 18 -7.14 7.94 0.42
CA ASP A 18 -8.58 7.71 0.61
C ASP A 18 -8.87 6.36 1.28
N PHE A 19 -8.07 5.35 0.94
CA PHE A 19 -8.12 4.02 1.55
C PHE A 19 -7.75 4.06 3.04
N VAL A 20 -6.66 4.75 3.39
CA VAL A 20 -6.22 4.92 4.78
C VAL A 20 -7.26 5.69 5.60
N SER A 21 -8.01 6.61 4.98
CA SER A 21 -9.13 7.30 5.64
C SER A 21 -10.41 6.46 5.82
N GLY A 22 -10.43 5.21 5.33
CA GLY A 22 -11.53 4.26 5.58
C GLY A 22 -12.66 4.28 4.56
N THR A 23 -12.52 4.98 3.43
CA THR A 23 -13.56 5.04 2.39
C THR A 23 -13.65 3.75 1.57
N VAL A 24 -12.58 2.94 1.55
CA VAL A 24 -12.48 1.72 0.76
C VAL A 24 -11.87 0.63 1.64
N ALA A 25 -12.61 -0.45 1.88
CA ALA A 25 -12.05 -1.68 2.43
C ALA A 25 -11.67 -2.59 1.26
N ILE A 26 -10.43 -3.07 1.23
CA ILE A 26 -9.96 -4.02 0.24
C ILE A 26 -9.50 -5.27 1.00
N ASP A 27 -10.14 -6.39 0.72
CA ASP A 27 -9.72 -7.73 1.17
C ASP A 27 -8.48 -8.22 0.40
N LEU A 28 -7.45 -7.40 0.28
CA LEU A 28 -6.15 -7.79 -0.26
C LEU A 28 -5.33 -8.40 0.87
N THR A 29 -5.77 -9.55 1.38
CA THR A 29 -4.92 -10.28 2.34
C THR A 29 -3.88 -11.04 1.54
N CYS A 30 -2.61 -10.63 1.61
CA CYS A 30 -1.51 -11.43 1.06
C CYS A 30 -1.43 -12.77 1.82
N PRO A 31 -1.71 -13.92 1.17
CA PRO A 31 -1.78 -15.21 1.87
C PRO A 31 -0.41 -15.67 2.35
N ASN A 32 0.68 -15.14 1.78
CA ASN A 32 2.04 -15.50 2.14
C ASN A 32 2.98 -14.28 2.20
N ARG A 33 4.03 -14.38 3.03
CA ARG A 33 5.03 -13.30 3.22
C ARG A 33 5.77 -12.98 1.92
N GLN A 34 6.03 -13.98 1.09
CA GLN A 34 6.70 -13.80 -0.20
C GLN A 34 5.87 -12.90 -1.13
N GLU A 35 4.56 -13.16 -1.23
CA GLU A 35 3.63 -12.33 -2.01
C GLU A 35 3.51 -10.92 -1.43
N ALA A 36 3.50 -10.79 -0.11
CA ALA A 36 3.51 -9.48 0.55
C ALA A 36 4.76 -8.68 0.18
N TYR A 37 5.95 -9.30 0.18
CA TYR A 37 7.19 -8.61 -0.22
C TYR A 37 7.20 -8.22 -1.69
N SER A 38 6.79 -9.12 -2.58
CA SER A 38 6.69 -8.80 -4.01
C SER A 38 5.67 -7.69 -4.28
N TYR A 39 4.56 -7.66 -3.53
CA TYR A 39 3.57 -6.60 -3.63
C TYR A 39 4.11 -5.26 -3.11
N ILE A 40 4.78 -5.26 -1.95
CA ILE A 40 5.47 -4.07 -1.41
C ILE A 40 6.44 -3.51 -2.44
N GLU A 41 7.32 -4.34 -3.00
CA GLU A 41 8.31 -3.91 -3.99
C GLU A 41 7.65 -3.28 -5.23
N GLN A 42 6.63 -3.94 -5.79
CA GLN A 42 5.89 -3.42 -6.94
C GLN A 42 5.29 -2.04 -6.67
N VAL A 43 4.66 -1.85 -5.50
CA VAL A 43 4.10 -0.57 -5.08
C VAL A 43 5.19 0.50 -4.96
N LEU A 44 6.31 0.18 -4.32
CA LEU A 44 7.41 1.13 -4.14
C LEU A 44 8.01 1.58 -5.47
N VAL A 45 8.21 0.64 -6.41
CA VAL A 45 8.76 0.92 -7.75
C VAL A 45 7.78 1.75 -8.57
N ALA A 46 6.50 1.37 -8.58
CA ALA A 46 5.46 2.07 -9.35
C ALA A 46 5.29 3.54 -8.94
N HIS A 47 5.47 3.85 -7.65
CA HIS A 47 5.39 5.21 -7.14
C HIS A 47 6.73 5.94 -7.07
N SER A 48 7.82 5.32 -7.54
CA SER A 48 9.17 5.88 -7.40
C SER A 48 9.43 6.32 -5.95
N TYR A 49 9.15 5.44 -4.97
CA TYR A 49 9.09 5.77 -3.55
C TYR A 49 10.27 6.59 -3.04
N SER A 50 11.48 6.31 -3.53
CA SER A 50 12.70 7.07 -3.19
C SER A 50 12.58 8.57 -3.47
N LYS A 51 11.87 8.96 -4.53
CA LYS A 51 11.65 10.35 -4.98
C LYS A 51 10.49 11.06 -4.27
N LEU A 52 9.70 10.34 -3.47
CA LEU A 52 8.54 10.90 -2.80
C LEU A 52 8.90 11.73 -1.56
N SER A 53 8.03 12.68 -1.27
CA SER A 53 8.06 13.52 -0.08
C SER A 53 7.66 12.72 1.17
N LYS A 54 8.04 13.21 2.36
CA LYS A 54 7.63 12.61 3.65
C LYS A 54 6.12 12.30 3.77
N PRO A 55 5.19 13.19 3.41
CA PRO A 55 3.75 12.89 3.51
C PRO A 55 3.31 11.77 2.56
N GLU A 56 3.82 11.76 1.33
CA GLU A 56 3.52 10.73 0.32
C GLU A 56 4.04 9.36 0.75
N LYS A 57 5.25 9.32 1.32
CA LYS A 57 5.83 8.10 1.92
C LYS A 57 4.98 7.58 3.08
N GLY A 58 4.41 8.48 3.88
CA GLY A 58 3.49 8.14 4.97
C GLY A 58 2.22 7.46 4.47
N ALA A 59 1.60 8.00 3.42
CA ALA A 59 0.40 7.42 2.80
C ALA A 59 0.65 6.01 2.27
N ILE A 60 1.78 5.80 1.57
CA ILE A 60 2.14 4.47 1.03
C ILE A 60 2.38 3.47 2.16
N ARG A 61 3.08 3.86 3.24
CA ARG A 61 3.32 2.96 4.38
C ARG A 61 2.03 2.58 5.09
N ALA A 62 1.13 3.54 5.31
CA ALA A 62 -0.15 3.28 5.96
C ALA A 62 -1.02 2.33 5.11
N TYR A 63 -1.06 2.57 3.79
CA TYR A 63 -1.73 1.69 2.84
C TYR A 63 -1.17 0.27 2.88
N LEU A 64 0.16 0.12 2.75
CA LEU A 64 0.82 -1.18 2.75
C LEU A 64 0.64 -1.92 4.09
N ALA A 65 0.63 -1.23 5.23
CA ALA A 65 0.37 -1.84 6.53
C ALA A 65 -1.04 -2.46 6.61
N GLN A 66 -2.04 -1.75 6.08
CA GLN A 66 -3.43 -2.20 6.09
C GLN A 66 -3.68 -3.34 5.08
N VAL A 67 -2.97 -3.35 3.95
CA VAL A 67 -3.05 -4.41 2.94
C VAL A 67 -2.27 -5.67 3.36
N THR A 68 -1.03 -5.52 3.80
CA THR A 68 -0.17 -6.69 4.14
C THR A 68 -0.38 -7.22 5.55
N GLY A 69 -1.09 -6.48 6.41
CA GLY A 69 -1.23 -6.79 7.83
C GLY A 69 0.05 -6.59 8.65
N PHE A 70 1.11 -6.05 8.05
CA PHE A 70 2.36 -5.76 8.76
C PHE A 70 2.23 -4.51 9.63
N GLY A 71 2.86 -4.56 10.80
CA GLY A 71 2.99 -3.38 11.65
C GLY A 71 3.89 -2.31 11.02
N PRO A 72 3.73 -1.03 11.38
CA PRO A 72 4.52 0.08 10.84
C PRO A 72 6.04 -0.09 11.07
N ALA A 73 6.41 -0.73 12.19
CA ALA A 73 7.80 -1.05 12.50
C ALA A 73 8.39 -2.13 11.57
N GLN A 74 7.59 -3.13 11.17
CA GLN A 74 8.01 -4.14 10.20
C GLN A 74 8.18 -3.51 8.82
N LEU A 75 7.22 -2.69 8.41
CA LEU A 75 7.26 -2.02 7.13
C LEU A 75 8.48 -1.10 7.00
N THR A 76 8.82 -0.36 8.07
CA THR A 76 10.00 0.52 8.07
C THR A 76 11.32 -0.24 7.95
N ARG A 77 11.35 -1.53 8.32
CA ARG A 77 12.54 -2.39 8.13
C ARG A 77 12.64 -3.00 6.74
N LEU A 78 11.53 -3.06 6.01
CA LEU A 78 11.42 -3.67 4.69
C LEU A 78 11.65 -2.67 3.54
N ILE A 79 11.53 -1.38 3.82
CA ILE A 79 11.51 -0.28 2.84
C ILE A 79 12.66 0.69 3.08
#